data_AF-A0A534AQ01-F1
#
_entry.id   AF-A0A534AQ01-F1
#
_cell.length_a   1.000
_cell.length_b   1.000
_cell.length_c   1.000
_cell.angle_alpha   90.00
_cell.angle_beta   90.00
_cell.angle_gamma   90.00
#
_symmetry.space_group_name_H-M   'P 1'
#
loop_
_entity.id
_entity.type
_entity.pdbx_description
1 polymer ?
#
loop_
_entity_poly.entity_id
_entity_poly.type
_entity_poly.pdbx_seq_one_letter_code
_entity_poly.pdbx_strand_id
1 'polypeptide(L)'
;LGLTLPLLNRNAGAIGEAEARREEAGAHLEATVAGAWQEIDEAIRQWRLARVRLAEARGPLYGAAQHIYAETARGFDAGANDRTELVAARVARTLAELQVLDAVRTAQEALATLEDALRRPLEGPELTLTAALASPPVASEGVPR
;
A
#
# COMPACT_ATOMS: atom_id res chain seq x y z
N LEU A 1 46.35 -36.05 -19.02
CA LEU A 1 45.73 -34.86 -18.41
C LEU A 1 46.83 -33.83 -18.21
N GLY A 2 46.78 -32.69 -18.90
CA GLY A 2 47.78 -31.62 -18.77
C GLY A 2 47.08 -30.32 -18.42
N LEU A 3 47.50 -29.67 -17.32
CA LEU A 3 47.05 -28.33 -16.95
C LEU A 3 47.94 -27.30 -17.67
N THR A 4 47.34 -26.53 -18.58
CA THR A 4 47.98 -25.34 -19.17
C THR A 4 47.86 -24.18 -18.20
N LEU A 5 48.97 -23.85 -17.52
CA LEU A 5 49.06 -22.67 -16.66
C LEU A 5 49.64 -21.49 -17.46
N PRO A 6 48.91 -20.38 -17.64
CA PRO A 6 49.42 -19.21 -18.36
C PRO A 6 50.44 -18.46 -17.48
N LEU A 7 51.73 -18.75 -17.69
CA LEU A 7 52.83 -18.22 -16.87
C LEU A 7 53.08 -16.71 -17.06
N LEU A 8 52.71 -16.14 -18.22
CA LEU A 8 53.08 -14.78 -18.61
C LEU A 8 52.04 -13.70 -18.24
N ASN A 9 50.74 -14.00 -18.34
CA ASN A 9 49.64 -13.04 -18.11
C ASN A 9 48.77 -13.40 -16.88
N ARG A 10 48.88 -14.61 -16.32
CA ARG A 10 48.14 -15.05 -15.12
C ARG A 10 46.62 -14.76 -15.13
N ASN A 11 46.00 -14.72 -16.32
CA ASN A 11 44.59 -14.34 -16.53
C ASN A 11 44.19 -12.94 -16.03
N ALA A 12 45.13 -11.99 -15.94
CA ALA A 12 44.88 -10.65 -15.40
C ALA A 12 43.72 -9.91 -16.08
N GLY A 13 43.55 -10.06 -17.40
CA GLY A 13 42.41 -9.46 -18.13
C GLY A 13 41.06 -10.00 -17.69
N ALA A 14 40.90 -11.32 -17.59
CA ALA A 14 39.65 -11.96 -17.16
C ALA A 14 39.33 -11.67 -15.68
N ILE A 15 40.37 -11.53 -14.84
CA ILE A 15 40.22 -11.10 -13.44
C ILE A 15 39.72 -9.65 -13.40
N GLY A 16 40.35 -8.74 -14.14
CA GLY A 16 39.94 -7.34 -14.21
C GLY A 16 38.51 -7.17 -14.74
N GLU A 17 38.10 -7.94 -15.76
CA GLU A 17 36.71 -7.97 -16.24
C GLU A 17 35.73 -8.49 -15.17
N ALA A 18 36.13 -9.50 -14.38
CA ALA A 18 35.30 -10.01 -13.29
C ALA A 18 35.20 -9.02 -12.13
N GLU A 19 36.28 -8.30 -11.81
CA GLU A 19 36.30 -7.22 -10.82
C GLU A 19 35.40 -6.07 -11.24
N ALA A 20 35.51 -5.60 -12.49
CA ALA A 20 34.64 -4.56 -13.04
C ALA A 20 33.16 -4.97 -13.02
N ARG A 21 32.83 -6.20 -13.43
CA ARG A 21 31.45 -6.72 -13.34
C ARG A 21 30.95 -6.82 -11.90
N ARG A 22 31.81 -7.13 -10.95
CA ARG A 22 31.45 -7.15 -9.52
C ARG A 22 31.19 -5.74 -9.00
N GLU A 23 31.99 -4.76 -9.40
CA GLU A 23 31.81 -3.36 -9.03
C GLU A 23 30.50 -2.81 -9.61
N GLU A 24 30.23 -3.06 -10.90
CA GLU A 24 28.96 -2.70 -11.55
C GLU A 24 27.75 -3.34 -10.86
N ALA A 25 27.82 -4.64 -10.54
CA ALA A 25 26.76 -5.33 -9.81
C ALA A 25 26.57 -4.77 -8.40
N GLY A 26 27.65 -4.33 -7.74
CA GLY A 26 27.60 -3.65 -6.45
C GLY A 26 26.86 -2.32 -6.53
N ALA A 27 27.23 -1.47 -7.49
CA ALA A 27 26.55 -0.20 -7.73
C ALA A 27 25.06 -0.39 -8.08
N HIS A 28 24.73 -1.39 -8.89
CA HIS A 28 23.35 -1.73 -9.22
C HIS A 28 22.55 -2.18 -7.98
N LEU A 29 23.15 -3.00 -7.11
CA LEU A 29 22.53 -3.40 -5.85
C LEU A 29 22.26 -2.21 -4.94
N GLU A 30 23.26 -1.32 -4.76
CA GLU A 30 23.10 -0.11 -3.95
C GLU A 30 21.96 0.77 -4.47
N ALA A 31 21.89 0.97 -5.79
CA ALA A 31 20.80 1.71 -6.42
C ALA A 31 19.43 1.03 -6.19
N THR A 32 19.36 -0.30 -6.28
CA THR A 32 18.13 -1.06 -6.03
C THR A 32 17.66 -0.93 -4.58
N VAL A 33 18.58 -1.03 -3.62
CA VAL A 33 18.27 -0.90 -2.19
C VAL A 33 17.82 0.53 -1.87
N ALA A 34 18.50 1.53 -2.42
CA ALA A 34 18.10 2.92 -2.26
C ALA A 34 16.69 3.16 -2.83
N GLY A 35 16.40 2.64 -4.02
CA GLY A 35 15.07 2.71 -4.64
C GLY A 35 13.98 2.09 -3.75
N ALA A 36 14.21 0.88 -3.23
CA ALA A 36 13.26 0.21 -2.34
C ALA A 36 12.97 1.01 -1.06
N TRP A 37 13.99 1.65 -0.46
CA TRP A 37 13.76 2.53 0.70
C TRP A 37 12.91 3.75 0.35
N GLN A 38 13.15 4.38 -0.80
CA GLN A 38 12.34 5.52 -1.24
C GLN A 38 10.89 5.12 -1.50
N GLU A 39 10.65 3.96 -2.11
CA GLU A 39 9.31 3.44 -2.34
C GLU A 39 8.56 3.18 -1.02
N ILE A 40 9.23 2.58 -0.03
CA ILE A 40 8.66 2.33 1.30
C ILE A 40 8.32 3.66 2.00
N ASP A 41 9.25 4.62 2.03
CA ASP A 41 9.03 5.92 2.65
C ASP A 41 7.85 6.65 2.01
N GLU A 42 7.77 6.63 0.67
CA GLU A 42 6.65 7.22 -0.06
C GLU A 42 5.32 6.57 0.30
N ALA A 43 5.26 5.24 0.26
CA ALA A 43 4.05 4.49 0.55
C ALA A 43 3.55 4.75 1.99
N ILE A 44 4.46 4.84 2.96
CA ILE A 44 4.12 5.19 4.36
C ILE A 44 3.51 6.60 4.43
N ARG A 45 4.09 7.59 3.74
CA ARG A 45 3.56 8.96 3.72
C ARG A 45 2.17 9.02 3.09
N GLN A 46 1.99 8.36 1.93
CA GLN A 46 0.72 8.32 1.22
C GLN A 46 -0.38 7.65 2.05
N TRP A 47 -0.09 6.52 2.68
CA TRP A 47 -1.03 5.84 3.56
C TRP A 47 -1.43 6.70 4.76
N ARG A 48 -0.47 7.36 5.42
CA ARG A 48 -0.76 8.29 6.52
C ARG A 48 -1.66 9.44 6.07
N LEU A 49 -1.36 10.06 4.93
CA LEU A 49 -2.17 11.15 4.37
C LEU A 49 -3.59 10.67 4.03
N ALA A 50 -3.73 9.51 3.40
CA ALA A 50 -5.03 8.94 3.05
C ALA A 50 -5.88 8.65 4.30
N ARG A 51 -5.25 8.19 5.39
CA ARG A 51 -5.94 8.00 6.68
C ARG A 51 -6.45 9.30 7.29
N VAL A 52 -5.65 10.38 7.23
CA VAL A 52 -6.09 11.71 7.69
C VAL A 52 -7.29 12.17 6.86
N ARG A 53 -7.22 12.08 5.53
CA ARG A 53 -8.32 12.46 4.63
C ARG A 53 -9.60 11.67 4.89
N LEU A 54 -9.49 10.37 5.17
CA LEU A 54 -10.65 9.56 5.54
C LEU A 54 -11.27 10.01 6.87
N ALA A 55 -10.45 10.38 7.85
CA ALA A 55 -10.95 10.93 9.12
C ALA A 55 -11.64 12.28 8.91
N GLU A 56 -11.09 13.16 8.08
CA GLU A 56 -11.68 14.44 7.71
C GLU A 56 -13.00 14.27 6.94
N ALA A 57 -13.06 13.35 5.98
CA ALA A 57 -14.26 13.06 5.21
C ALA A 57 -15.41 12.53 6.09
N ARG A 58 -15.09 11.76 7.14
CA ARG A 58 -16.05 11.30 8.17
C ARG A 58 -16.26 12.32 9.29
N GLY A 59 -15.68 13.50 9.17
CA GLY A 59 -15.66 14.53 10.20
C GLY A 59 -16.96 15.34 10.30
N PRO A 60 -16.89 16.54 10.92
CA PRO A 60 -18.06 17.36 11.22
C PRO A 60 -18.92 17.72 10.00
N LEU A 61 -18.32 17.90 8.83
CA LEU A 61 -19.03 18.27 7.61
C LEU A 61 -19.98 17.16 7.14
N TYR A 62 -19.56 15.90 7.23
CA TYR A 62 -20.43 14.76 6.94
C TYR A 62 -21.62 14.72 7.89
N GLY A 63 -21.36 14.85 9.20
CA GLY A 63 -22.41 14.90 10.22
C GLY A 63 -23.39 16.07 9.99
N ALA A 64 -22.89 17.25 9.65
CA ALA A 64 -23.71 18.42 9.34
C ALA A 64 -24.60 18.18 8.11
N ALA A 65 -24.09 17.59 7.04
CA ALA A 65 -24.87 17.27 5.85
C ALA A 65 -26.00 16.27 6.15
N GLN A 66 -25.74 15.23 6.96
CA GLN A 66 -26.79 14.30 7.40
C GLN A 66 -27.85 15.01 8.25
N HIS A 67 -27.42 15.88 9.18
CA HIS A 67 -28.32 16.60 10.08
C HIS A 67 -29.22 17.59 9.33
N ILE A 68 -28.63 18.42 8.45
CA ILE A 68 -29.37 19.39 7.63
C ILE A 68 -30.41 18.67 6.79
N TYR A 69 -30.06 17.55 6.14
CA TYR A 69 -31.04 16.77 5.38
C TYR A 69 -32.20 16.28 6.26
N ALA A 70 -31.91 15.74 7.45
CA ALA A 70 -32.94 15.25 8.36
C ALA A 70 -33.85 16.36 8.91
N GLU A 71 -33.32 17.56 9.12
CA GLU A 71 -34.10 18.74 9.49
C GLU A 71 -34.97 19.25 8.35
N THR A 72 -34.39 19.45 7.17
CA THR A 72 -35.11 19.92 5.98
C THR A 72 -36.19 18.93 5.55
N ALA A 73 -35.96 17.62 5.68
CA ALA A 73 -36.97 16.60 5.39
C ALA A 73 -38.18 16.72 6.34
N ARG A 74 -37.93 16.85 7.66
CA ARG A 74 -39.01 17.05 8.64
C ARG A 74 -39.75 18.37 8.42
N GLY A 75 -39.03 19.43 8.08
CA GLY A 75 -39.61 20.73 7.77
C GLY A 75 -40.45 20.70 6.49
N PHE A 76 -40.04 19.95 5.47
CA PHE A 76 -40.83 19.75 4.25
C PHE A 76 -42.14 18.99 4.54
N ASP A 77 -42.08 17.91 5.34
CA ASP A 77 -43.26 17.16 5.75
C ASP A 77 -44.24 18.01 6.57
N ALA A 78 -43.73 18.99 7.32
CA ALA A 78 -44.51 19.98 8.07
C ALA A 78 -44.97 21.19 7.23
N GLY A 79 -44.60 21.26 5.95
CA GLY A 79 -44.88 22.40 5.06
C GLY A 79 -44.07 23.68 5.35
N ALA A 80 -43.04 23.59 6.19
CA ALA A 80 -42.16 24.70 6.55
C ALA A 80 -41.00 24.90 5.55
N ASN A 81 -40.65 23.87 4.78
CA ASN A 81 -39.62 23.92 3.75
C ASN A 81 -40.20 23.62 2.37
N ASP A 82 -39.62 24.21 1.33
CA ASP A 82 -40.05 23.95 -0.04
C ASP A 82 -39.33 22.73 -0.67
N ARG A 83 -39.79 22.34 -1.86
CA ARG A 83 -39.23 21.19 -2.58
C ARG A 83 -37.77 21.43 -3.01
N THR A 84 -37.40 22.67 -3.30
CA THR A 84 -36.05 23.02 -3.79
C THR A 84 -35.04 22.88 -2.66
N GLU A 85 -35.39 23.34 -1.45
CA GLU A 85 -34.60 23.17 -0.24
C GLU A 85 -34.38 21.69 0.09
N LEU A 86 -35.42 20.86 0.02
CA LEU A 86 -35.29 19.41 0.22
C LEU A 86 -34.33 18.76 -0.79
N VAL A 87 -34.42 19.16 -2.06
CA VAL A 87 -33.53 18.65 -3.11
C VAL A 87 -32.09 19.12 -2.87
N ALA A 88 -31.88 20.38 -2.51
CA ALA A 88 -30.55 20.92 -2.22
C ALA A 88 -29.90 20.19 -1.02
N ALA A 89 -30.66 19.99 0.07
CA ALA A 89 -30.18 19.25 1.23
C ALA A 89 -29.87 17.78 0.91
N ARG A 90 -30.67 17.14 0.04
CA ARG A 90 -30.39 15.79 -0.45
C ARG A 90 -29.09 15.72 -1.25
N VAL A 91 -28.88 16.65 -2.16
CA VAL A 91 -27.65 16.73 -2.96
C VAL A 91 -26.44 16.91 -2.07
N ALA A 92 -26.49 17.83 -1.09
CA ALA A 92 -25.41 18.05 -0.14
C ALA A 92 -25.08 16.78 0.66
N ARG A 93 -26.11 16.07 1.14
CA ARG A 93 -25.96 14.78 1.83
C ARG A 93 -25.28 13.73 0.95
N THR A 94 -25.75 13.56 -0.29
CA THR A 94 -25.20 12.56 -1.21
C THR A 94 -23.76 12.90 -1.62
N LEU A 95 -23.41 14.18 -1.78
CA LEU A 95 -22.03 14.59 -2.03
C LEU A 95 -21.12 14.28 -0.84
N ALA A 96 -21.58 14.48 0.39
CA ALA A 96 -20.83 14.11 1.58
C ALA A 96 -20.64 12.58 1.69
N GLU A 97 -21.68 11.79 1.38
CA GLU A 97 -21.59 10.32 1.31
C GLU A 97 -20.57 9.86 0.25
N LEU A 98 -20.56 10.49 -0.92
CA LEU A 98 -19.58 10.21 -1.98
C LEU A 98 -18.15 10.54 -1.54
N GLN A 99 -17.93 11.68 -0.89
CA GLN A 99 -16.62 12.07 -0.38
C GLN A 99 -16.06 11.05 0.62
N VAL A 100 -16.91 10.48 1.50
CA VAL A 100 -16.48 9.40 2.39
C VAL A 100 -16.09 8.15 1.61
N LEU A 101 -16.88 7.76 0.61
CA LEU A 101 -16.60 6.58 -0.20
C LEU A 101 -15.28 6.71 -0.97
N ASP A 102 -15.03 7.87 -1.59
CA ASP A 102 -13.79 8.17 -2.30
C ASP A 102 -12.58 8.17 -1.35
N ALA A 103 -12.75 8.69 -0.13
CA ALA A 103 -11.71 8.67 0.88
C ALA A 103 -11.41 7.25 1.39
N VAL A 104 -12.44 6.38 1.52
CA VAL A 104 -12.26 4.96 1.85
C VAL A 104 -11.48 4.27 0.74
N ARG A 105 -11.89 4.45 -0.51
CA ARG A 105 -11.20 3.89 -1.68
C ARG A 105 -9.73 4.30 -1.69
N THR A 106 -9.45 5.60 -1.55
CA THR A 106 -8.09 6.14 -1.55
C THR A 106 -7.25 5.55 -0.41
N ALA A 107 -7.84 5.36 0.78
CA ALA A 107 -7.15 4.74 1.91
C ALA A 107 -6.80 3.26 1.66
N GLN A 108 -7.68 2.51 0.98
CA GLN A 108 -7.46 1.12 0.61
C GLN A 108 -6.39 1.00 -0.50
N GLU A 109 -6.43 1.86 -1.52
CA GLU A 109 -5.39 1.91 -2.56
C GLU A 109 -4.01 2.25 -1.94
N ALA A 110 -3.95 3.21 -1.01
CA ALA A 110 -2.71 3.56 -0.34
C ALA A 110 -2.20 2.44 0.60
N LEU A 111 -3.09 1.66 1.21
CA LEU A 111 -2.72 0.48 1.99
C LEU A 111 -2.13 -0.60 1.08
N ALA A 112 -2.75 -0.88 -0.07
CA ALA A 112 -2.24 -1.85 -1.04
C ALA A 112 -0.83 -1.46 -1.56
N THR A 113 -0.61 -0.19 -1.85
CA THR A 113 0.73 0.32 -2.24
C THR A 113 1.76 0.12 -1.12
N LEU A 114 1.36 0.29 0.14
CA LEU A 114 2.24 0.05 1.29
C LEU A 114 2.56 -1.44 1.45
N GLU A 115 1.59 -2.34 1.28
CA GLU A 115 1.80 -3.78 1.32
C GLU A 115 2.74 -4.25 0.20
N ASP A 116 2.61 -3.69 -1.00
CA ASP A 116 3.48 -3.98 -2.14
C ASP A 116 4.93 -3.52 -1.87
N ALA A 117 5.11 -2.29 -1.38
CA ALA A 117 6.42 -1.76 -1.01
C ALA A 117 7.10 -2.57 0.11
N LEU A 118 6.32 -3.04 1.09
CA LEU A 118 6.80 -3.91 2.17
C LEU A 118 6.92 -5.38 1.78
N ARG A 119 6.41 -5.76 0.60
CA ARG A 119 6.30 -7.14 0.10
C ARG A 119 5.66 -8.09 1.10
N ARG A 120 4.65 -7.60 1.83
CA ARG A 120 4.00 -8.35 2.91
C ARG A 120 2.57 -7.84 3.12
N PRO A 121 1.58 -8.75 3.30
CA PRO A 121 0.25 -8.34 3.73
C PRO A 121 0.27 -7.77 5.15
N LEU A 122 -0.48 -6.70 5.36
CA LEU A 122 -0.68 -6.03 6.64
C LEU A 122 -2.06 -6.32 7.22
N GLU A 123 -3.07 -6.55 6.37
CA GLU A 123 -4.43 -6.89 6.76
C GLU A 123 -4.97 -8.06 5.90
N GLY A 124 -6.20 -8.53 6.21
CA GLY A 124 -6.88 -9.54 5.40
C GLY A 124 -6.52 -11.02 5.69
N PRO A 125 -7.21 -11.96 5.02
CA PRO A 125 -6.96 -13.41 5.15
C PRO A 125 -5.56 -13.85 4.68
N GLU A 126 -4.90 -13.03 3.87
CA GLU A 126 -3.55 -13.24 3.34
C GLU A 126 -2.51 -13.37 4.46
N LEU A 127 -2.75 -12.73 5.61
CA LEU A 127 -1.93 -12.87 6.81
C LEU A 127 -1.78 -14.34 7.23
N THR A 128 -2.83 -15.15 7.09
CA THR A 128 -2.80 -16.59 7.41
C THR A 128 -1.97 -17.37 6.40
N LEU A 129 -2.03 -17.00 5.11
CA LEU A 129 -1.23 -17.64 4.06
C LEU A 129 0.26 -17.37 4.26
N THR A 130 0.65 -16.12 4.57
CA THR A 130 2.04 -15.79 4.88
C THR A 130 2.54 -16.54 6.12
N ALA A 131 1.73 -16.65 7.17
CA ALA A 131 2.09 -17.41 8.36
C ALA A 131 2.30 -18.91 8.07
N ALA A 132 1.46 -19.51 7.22
CA ALA A 132 1.60 -20.91 6.81
C ALA A 132 2.88 -21.14 5.98
N LEU A 133 3.21 -20.22 5.06
CA LEU A 133 4.42 -20.30 4.23
C LEU A 133 5.72 -20.01 5.00
N ALA A 134 5.64 -19.24 6.09
CA ALA A 134 6.77 -18.95 6.96
C ALA A 134 7.10 -20.11 7.93
N SER A 135 6.20 -21.08 8.10
CA SER A 135 6.48 -22.29 8.88
C SER A 135 7.38 -23.22 8.05
N PRO A 136 8.54 -23.67 8.55
CA PRO A 136 9.35 -24.66 7.84
C PRO A 136 8.51 -25.94 7.65
N PRO A 137 8.71 -26.70 6.55
CA PRO A 137 8.10 -28.01 6.45
C PRO A 137 8.55 -28.82 7.66
N VAL A 138 7.60 -29.18 8.52
CA VAL A 138 7.84 -30.08 9.65
C VAL A 138 8.47 -31.33 9.04
N ALA A 139 9.77 -31.53 9.26
CA ALA A 139 10.41 -32.78 8.94
C ALA A 139 9.62 -33.84 9.68
N SER A 140 8.89 -34.68 8.96
CA SER A 140 8.20 -35.82 9.53
C SER A 140 9.24 -36.64 10.28
N GLU A 141 9.18 -36.58 11.61
CA GLU A 141 10.02 -37.36 12.50
C GLU A 141 9.91 -38.85 12.13
N GLY A 142 11.05 -39.52 12.24
CA GLY A 142 11.29 -40.83 11.69
C GLY A 142 10.27 -41.87 12.12
N VAL A 143 9.90 -42.71 11.17
CA VAL A 143 9.25 -44.00 11.40
C VAL A 143 10.22 -44.86 12.22
N PRO A 144 9.90 -45.25 13.48
CA PRO A 144 10.64 -46.31 14.14
C PRO A 144 10.30 -47.66 13.47
N ARG A 145 11.35 -48.44 13.24
CA ARG A 145 11.34 -49.77 12.60
C ARG A 145 10.51 -50.81 13.36
#